data_AF-A0A2E8GYU5-F1
#
_entry.id   AF-A0A2E8GYU5-F1
#
_cell.length_a   1.000
_cell.length_b   1.000
_cell.length_c   1.000
_cell.angle_alpha   90.00
_cell.angle_beta   90.00
_cell.angle_gamma   90.00
#
_symmetry.space_group_name_H-M   'P 1'
#
loop_
_entity.id
_entity.type
_entity.pdbx_description
1 polymer ?
#
loop_
_entity_poly.entity_id
_entity_poly.type
_entity_poly.pdbx_seq_one_letter_code
_entity_poly.pdbx_strand_id
1 'polypeptide(L)'
;MESSTGGINDEVLCPTCGHGNMAGADVCEECGQSIVADSVDPTEGDSTALSEPLLRLNPRQPEKVDRNATLGEAVARLKGHNVGCVLITDHGELT
;
A
#
# COMPACT_ATOMS: atom_id res chain seq x y z
N MET A 1 44.33 14.71 15.12
CA MET A 1 43.12 14.92 14.30
C MET A 1 42.75 13.56 13.74
N GLU A 2 41.98 12.79 14.51
CA GLU A 2 41.43 11.50 14.07
C GLU A 2 39.94 11.57 14.37
N SER A 3 39.19 12.08 13.40
CA SER A 3 37.73 12.05 13.41
C SER A 3 37.30 10.78 12.69
N SER A 4 37.19 9.68 13.43
CA SER A 4 36.52 8.47 12.95
C SER A 4 35.01 8.71 12.99
N THR A 5 34.47 9.22 11.89
CA THR A 5 33.02 9.21 11.67
C THR A 5 32.63 7.76 11.39
N GLY A 6 32.02 7.10 12.38
CA GLY A 6 31.38 5.80 12.19
C GLY A 6 30.20 5.97 11.22
N GLY A 7 30.42 5.67 9.95
CA GLY A 7 29.35 5.52 8.99
C GLY A 7 28.65 4.19 9.24
N ILE A 8 27.36 4.23 9.55
CA ILE A 8 26.50 3.05 9.40
C ILE A 8 26.47 2.69 7.90
N ASN A 9 27.27 1.71 7.49
CA ASN A 9 27.18 1.18 6.14
C ASN A 9 25.91 0.31 6.06
N ASP A 10 24.78 0.96 5.86
CA ASP A 10 23.50 0.33 5.55
C ASP A 10 23.52 -0.01 4.05
N GLU A 11 24.31 -1.04 3.71
CA GLU A 11 24.47 -1.54 2.34
C GLU A 11 23.71 -2.87 2.24
N VAL A 12 22.85 -2.99 1.22
CA VAL A 12 22.05 -4.19 0.95
C VAL A 12 22.62 -4.93 -0.25
N LEU A 13 22.87 -6.23 -0.08
CA LEU A 13 23.36 -7.08 -1.16
C LEU A 13 22.20 -7.47 -2.08
N CYS A 14 22.39 -7.29 -3.39
CA CYS A 14 21.44 -7.76 -4.39
C CYS A 14 21.33 -9.29 -4.32
N PRO A 15 20.12 -9.85 -4.14
CA PRO A 15 19.94 -11.31 -4.07
C PRO A 15 20.22 -12.01 -5.40
N THR A 16 20.21 -11.29 -6.52
CA THR A 16 20.42 -11.86 -7.86
C THR A 16 21.89 -11.90 -8.28
N CYS A 17 22.64 -10.81 -8.08
CA CYS A 17 24.03 -10.72 -8.54
C CYS A 17 25.07 -10.51 -7.42
N GLY A 18 24.63 -10.28 -6.18
CA GLY A 18 25.50 -10.06 -5.03
C GLY A 18 26.13 -8.66 -4.94
N HIS A 19 25.78 -7.72 -5.82
CA HIS A 19 26.27 -6.35 -5.75
C HIS A 19 25.75 -5.60 -4.52
N GLY A 20 26.60 -4.82 -3.84
CA GLY A 20 26.22 -3.97 -2.72
C GLY A 20 25.55 -2.69 -3.21
N ASN A 21 24.32 -2.45 -2.79
CA ASN A 21 23.55 -1.26 -3.14
C ASN A 21 23.26 -0.44 -1.88
N MET A 22 23.00 0.86 -2.05
CA MET A 22 22.56 1.71 -0.94
C MET A 22 21.24 1.21 -0.35
N ALA A 23 21.10 1.21 0.97
CA ALA A 23 19.81 0.92 1.61
C ALA A 23 18.70 1.84 1.07
N GLY A 24 17.55 1.23 0.75
CA GLY A 24 16.42 1.91 0.13
C GLY A 24 16.42 1.92 -1.40
N ALA A 25 17.44 1.35 -2.06
CA ALA A 25 17.39 1.12 -3.49
C ALA A 25 16.33 0.04 -3.83
N ASP A 26 15.41 0.38 -4.73
CA ASP A 26 14.38 -0.56 -5.20
C ASP A 26 14.94 -1.55 -6.24
N VAL A 27 15.93 -1.14 -7.01
CA VAL A 27 16.56 -1.92 -8.09
C VAL A 27 18.08 -1.90 -7.97
N CYS A 28 18.71 -2.98 -8.42
CA CYS A 28 20.16 -3.11 -8.41
C CYS A 28 20.80 -2.26 -9.50
N GLU A 29 21.78 -1.45 -9.13
CA GLU A 29 22.49 -0.57 -10.06
C GLU A 29 23.31 -1.33 -11.11
N GLU A 30 23.76 -2.56 -10.80
CA GLU A 30 24.53 -3.39 -11.73
C GLU A 30 23.68 -4.27 -12.64
N CYS A 31 22.70 -5.00 -12.09
CA CYS A 31 21.94 -5.99 -12.87
C CYS A 31 20.50 -5.57 -13.21
N GLY A 32 20.02 -4.46 -12.64
CA GLY A 32 18.67 -3.93 -12.85
C GLY A 32 17.54 -4.73 -12.21
N GLN A 33 17.84 -5.83 -11.50
CA GLN A 33 16.82 -6.63 -10.81
C GLN A 33 16.34 -5.94 -9.53
N SER A 34 15.09 -6.18 -9.16
CA SER A 34 14.53 -5.69 -7.89
C SER A 34 15.38 -6.18 -6.71
N ILE A 35 15.76 -5.27 -5.83
CA ILE A 35 16.42 -5.61 -4.55
C ILE A 35 15.36 -5.99 -3.51
N VAL A 36 14.15 -5.42 -3.66
CA VAL A 36 12.99 -5.84 -2.89
C VAL A 36 12.64 -7.25 -3.33
N ALA A 37 13.01 -8.23 -2.51
CA ALA A 37 12.44 -9.56 -2.61
C ALA A 37 10.96 -9.40 -2.23
N ASP A 38 10.08 -9.71 -3.17
CA ASP A 38 8.67 -9.96 -2.87
C ASP A 38 8.64 -11.28 -2.08
N SER A 39 9.07 -11.24 -0.82
CA SER A 39 9.09 -12.39 0.07
C SER A 39 7.66 -12.64 0.57
N VAL A 40 6.74 -12.80 -0.37
CA VAL A 40 5.54 -13.56 -0.15
C VAL A 40 5.89 -14.97 -0.62
N ASP A 41 6.29 -15.83 0.32
CA ASP A 41 6.24 -17.26 0.06
C ASP A 41 4.78 -17.58 -0.32
N PRO A 42 4.48 -18.01 -1.57
CA PRO A 42 3.12 -18.25 -2.01
C PRO A 42 2.43 -19.39 -1.23
N THR A 43 3.20 -20.11 -0.39
CA THR A 43 2.75 -21.19 0.48
C THR A 43 2.36 -20.72 1.89
N GLU A 44 2.80 -19.54 2.31
CA GLU A 44 2.53 -18.99 3.67
C GLU A 44 1.34 -18.02 3.70
N GLY A 45 0.74 -17.75 2.53
CA GLY A 45 -0.54 -17.07 2.40
C GLY A 45 -1.65 -18.09 2.19
N ASP A 46 -2.70 -18.03 3.00
CA ASP A 46 -3.91 -18.81 2.75
C ASP A 46 -4.58 -18.30 1.47
N SER A 47 -4.16 -18.84 0.32
CA SER A 47 -4.64 -18.47 -1.02
C SER A 47 -6.16 -18.65 -1.17
N THR A 48 -6.77 -19.42 -0.25
CA THR A 48 -8.24 -19.51 -0.17
C THR A 48 -8.87 -18.17 0.16
N ALA A 49 -8.22 -17.32 0.96
CA ALA A 49 -8.70 -15.97 1.27
C ALA A 49 -8.84 -15.08 0.03
N LEU A 50 -8.02 -15.31 -1.00
CA LEU A 50 -8.09 -14.60 -2.29
C LEU A 50 -9.10 -15.23 -3.26
N SER A 51 -9.56 -16.45 -2.98
CA SER A 51 -10.52 -17.19 -3.78
C SER A 51 -11.96 -17.05 -3.26
N GLU A 52 -12.12 -16.67 -1.99
CA GLU A 52 -13.42 -16.41 -1.38
C GLU A 52 -13.98 -15.03 -1.80
N PRO A 53 -15.32 -14.90 -1.96
CA PRO A 53 -15.91 -13.59 -2.22
C PRO A 53 -15.60 -12.61 -1.09
N LEU A 54 -15.16 -11.38 -1.43
CA LEU A 54 -14.89 -10.31 -0.47
C LEU A 54 -16.08 -10.02 0.47
N LEU A 55 -17.30 -10.35 0.04
CA LEU A 55 -18.51 -10.22 0.86
C LEU A 55 -18.45 -11.07 2.14
N ARG A 56 -17.66 -12.16 2.17
CA ARG A 56 -17.44 -12.97 3.39
C ARG A 56 -16.66 -12.24 4.47
N LEU A 57 -15.91 -11.21 4.12
CA LEU A 57 -15.26 -10.32 5.08
C LEU A 57 -16.27 -9.41 5.81
N ASN A 58 -17.55 -9.50 5.45
CA ASN A 58 -18.64 -8.68 5.97
C ASN A 58 -18.28 -7.17 5.98
N PRO A 59 -17.88 -6.61 4.83
CA PRO A 59 -17.44 -5.22 4.76
C PRO A 59 -18.58 -4.28 5.16
N ARG A 60 -18.23 -3.24 5.92
CA ARG A 60 -19.19 -2.19 6.29
C ARG A 60 -19.70 -1.50 5.02
N GLN A 61 -21.01 -1.19 4.98
CA GLN A 61 -21.55 -0.39 3.88
C GLN A 61 -20.85 0.98 3.83
N PRO A 62 -20.36 1.39 2.65
CA PRO A 62 -19.71 2.69 2.49
C PRO A 62 -20.75 3.80 2.63
N GLU A 63 -20.34 4.91 3.24
CA GLU A 63 -21.14 6.13 3.21
C GLU A 63 -21.13 6.70 1.79
N LYS A 64 -22.31 6.98 1.25
CA LYS A 64 -22.46 7.48 -0.12
C LYS A 64 -22.71 8.98 -0.15
N VAL A 65 -22.25 9.68 -1.17
CA VAL A 65 -22.68 11.05 -1.50
C VAL A 65 -23.03 11.13 -2.98
N ASP A 66 -23.98 12.00 -3.33
CA ASP A 66 -24.32 12.22 -4.73
C ASP A 66 -23.16 12.93 -5.45
N ARG A 67 -22.98 12.68 -6.75
CA ARG A 67 -21.96 13.35 -7.57
C ARG A 67 -22.12 14.87 -7.58
N ASN A 68 -23.34 15.38 -7.41
CA ASN A 68 -23.62 16.81 -7.36
C ASN A 68 -23.56 17.37 -5.93
N ALA A 69 -23.25 16.54 -4.92
CA ALA A 69 -23.06 17.02 -3.56
C ALA A 69 -21.86 17.96 -3.47
N THR A 70 -22.00 18.99 -2.65
CA THR A 70 -20.93 19.93 -2.35
C THR A 70 -19.84 19.28 -1.50
N LEU A 71 -18.64 19.86 -1.53
CA LEU A 71 -17.56 19.44 -0.64
C LEU A 71 -17.95 19.53 0.84
N GLY A 72 -18.74 20.54 1.23
CA GLY A 72 -19.22 20.71 2.60
C GLY A 72 -20.07 19.53 3.07
N GLU A 73 -20.97 19.04 2.21
CA GLU A 73 -21.80 17.87 2.50
C GLU A 73 -20.96 16.59 2.62
N ALA A 74 -19.95 16.42 1.77
CA ALA A 74 -19.02 15.30 1.87
C ALA A 74 -18.24 15.32 3.20
N VAL A 75 -17.69 16.47 3.58
CA VAL A 75 -16.97 16.64 4.86
C VAL A 75 -17.90 16.44 6.06
N ALA A 76 -19.14 16.92 5.98
CA ALA A 76 -20.14 16.71 7.01
C ALA A 76 -20.45 15.22 7.20
N ARG A 77 -20.60 14.44 6.12
CA ARG A 77 -20.80 12.98 6.21
C ARG A 77 -19.61 12.26 6.82
N LEU A 78 -18.38 12.57 6.37
CA LEU A 78 -17.15 11.99 6.91
C LEU A 78 -17.07 12.17 8.43
N LYS A 79 -17.29 13.41 8.91
CA LYS A 79 -17.26 13.74 10.34
C LYS A 79 -18.42 13.10 11.11
N GLY A 80 -19.64 13.17 10.57
CA GLY A 80 -20.85 12.69 11.23
C GLY A 80 -20.88 11.18 11.43
N HIS A 81 -20.31 10.41 10.50
CA HIS A 81 -20.28 8.95 10.55
C HIS A 81 -18.95 8.38 11.06
N ASN A 82 -17.97 9.24 11.38
CA ASN A 82 -16.62 8.87 11.81
C ASN A 82 -15.91 7.96 10.79
N VAL A 83 -15.93 8.35 9.52
CA VAL A 83 -15.34 7.57 8.43
C VAL A 83 -14.33 8.42 7.67
N GLY A 84 -13.24 7.78 7.21
CA GLY A 84 -12.19 8.45 6.44
C GLY A 84 -12.51 8.60 4.95
N CYS A 85 -13.49 7.86 4.44
CA CYS A 85 -13.85 7.83 3.02
C CYS A 85 -15.37 7.84 2.83
N VAL A 86 -15.80 8.44 1.72
CA VAL A 86 -17.15 8.35 1.17
C VAL A 86 -17.10 7.91 -0.28
N LEU A 87 -18.15 7.24 -0.74
CA LEU A 87 -18.31 6.79 -2.12
C LEU A 87 -19.17 7.79 -2.89
N ILE A 88 -18.66 8.31 -4.00
CA ILE A 88 -19.45 9.18 -4.88
C ILE A 88 -20.33 8.30 -5.78
N THR A 89 -21.62 8.60 -5.84
CA THR A 89 -22.61 7.85 -6.64
C THR A 89 -23.47 8.80 -7.45
N ASP A 90 -23.94 8.40 -8.62
CA ASP A 90 -25.01 9.09 -9.36
C ASP A 90 -26.35 8.45 -8.97
N HIS A 91 -27.25 9.22 -8.35
CA HIS A 91 -28.58 8.71 -7.91
C HIS A 91 -28.53 7.45 -7.03
N GLY A 92 -27.43 7.24 -6.29
CA GLY A 92 -27.22 6.08 -5.41
C GLY A 92 -26.57 4.86 -6.07
N GLU A 93 -26.34 4.91 -7.39
CA GLU A 93 -25.63 3.90 -8.17
C GLU A 93 -24.18 4.29 -8.46
N LEU A 94 -23.34 3.27 -8.62
CA LEU A 94 -21.95 3.43 -9.05
C LEU A 94 -21.91 3.52 -10.57
N THR A 95 -21.42 4.64 -11.08
CA THR A 95 -21.29 4.93 -12.52
C THR A 95 -19.86 5.27 -12.88
#